data_AF-A0A959PSN3-F1
#
_entry.id   AF-A0A959PSN3-F1
#
_cell.length_a   1.000
_cell.length_b   1.000
_cell.length_c   1.000
_cell.angle_alpha   90.00
_cell.angle_beta   90.00
_cell.angle_gamma   90.00
#
_symmetry.space_group_name_H-M   'P 1'
#
loop_
_entity.id
_entity.type
_entity.pdbx_description
1 polymer ?
#
loop_
_entity_poly.entity_id
_entity_poly.type
_entity_poly.pdbx_seq_one_letter_code
_entity_poly.pdbx_strand_id
1 'polypeptide(L)'
;MKHNYDFRINPKIPGEEQIAHYKDFDALLQQFEADKQAPPPAPKRQPVLRWLAVAGTLAAGIAAFFIYVNLNTDSYEVKAEKYFAAQPYVNPPIKSLDKPLAAKKIVAEKGGVIESPSGSKYTIAPDAIVAAGGEKISGEVTIHYRELHDYVDFFLAGIPMTYDSAGTTWQFESAGMVEITAEQNGQQLAIDPEKPIEVELVSEIPLYANQEIPKYNIYQLNTTERAWNYANVDNIQVVETFGTKALNADGTVSSTFLNGQVGNAVASIDKQRNRALNQLEQAYPRPIAPVKPQRANGTDFVFNLDFNENDVHFGQGLTAAESKEIFERYKKSFWQVHPTENIAAEELKKNWDDAEITALSNVDFSLTLIKGEEKLEVKVSPVLSAEQFQVAMAEYNQLMADYDKEIEAREKLMAPEIAAVNKKFDRQIEEATANSNLASGNVGWAKVVNRFAVSEFGIWNCDRPYKHEGSNVKADFVDNEQQLFDNHTAFLAEKNRNTVMRIFATDDAKVRFNEKSDNLLWIVTENNQIALLRPEDFDKWEQNKSPESFTFVLDVLNDPVASEEKLRDILQF
;
A
#
# COMPACT_ATOMS: atom_id res chain seq x y z
N MET A 1 -9.72 30.99 -31.91
CA MET A 1 -10.16 31.93 -30.84
C MET A 1 -9.30 31.60 -29.63
N LYS A 2 -8.20 32.34 -29.42
CA LYS A 2 -8.03 33.42 -28.40
C LYS A 2 -8.25 32.93 -26.96
N HIS A 3 -7.13 32.90 -26.22
CA HIS A 3 -6.96 32.60 -24.80
C HIS A 3 -7.69 33.61 -23.90
N ASN A 4 -8.31 33.12 -22.81
CA ASN A 4 -8.87 33.92 -21.72
C ASN A 4 -8.22 33.54 -20.39
N TYR A 5 -7.05 34.11 -20.09
CA TYR A 5 -6.54 34.17 -18.72
C TYR A 5 -6.05 35.61 -18.45
N ASP A 6 -6.58 36.23 -17.40
CA ASP A 6 -6.13 37.52 -16.85
C ASP A 6 -5.18 37.22 -15.68
N PHE A 7 -3.88 37.36 -15.90
CA PHE A 7 -2.87 37.26 -14.84
C PHE A 7 -2.56 38.64 -14.30
N ARG A 8 -2.88 38.88 -13.03
CA ARG A 8 -2.49 40.11 -12.32
C ARG A 8 -1.36 39.82 -11.35
N ILE A 9 -0.19 40.39 -11.64
CA ILE A 9 1.00 40.33 -10.81
C ILE A 9 1.06 41.61 -9.94
N ASN A 10 1.31 41.44 -8.65
CA ASN A 10 1.29 42.47 -7.58
C ASN A 10 -0.07 43.15 -7.33
N PRO A 11 -1.09 42.42 -6.81
CA PRO A 11 -2.25 43.10 -6.24
C PRO A 11 -1.81 43.90 -5.01
N LYS A 12 -2.15 45.20 -4.99
CA LYS A 12 -1.93 46.06 -3.82
C LYS A 12 -2.74 45.51 -2.65
N ILE A 13 -2.06 45.25 -1.55
CA ILE A 13 -2.66 44.87 -0.27
C ILE A 13 -3.64 45.99 0.16
N PRO A 14 -4.92 45.68 0.43
CA PRO A 14 -5.88 46.66 0.95
C PRO A 14 -5.39 47.22 2.29
N GLY A 15 -5.48 48.54 2.47
CA GLY A 15 -5.14 49.19 3.74
C GLY A 15 -6.08 48.76 4.87
N GLU A 16 -5.60 48.86 6.12
CA GLU A 16 -6.28 48.35 7.33
C GLU A 16 -7.74 48.79 7.49
N GLU A 17 -8.14 49.95 6.96
CA GLU A 17 -9.56 50.39 6.96
C GLU A 17 -10.48 49.56 6.06
N GLN A 18 -9.99 49.05 4.92
CA GLN A 18 -10.80 48.20 4.03
C GLN A 18 -10.99 46.78 4.59
N ILE A 19 -10.07 46.33 5.44
CA ILE A 19 -10.17 45.03 6.13
C ILE A 19 -11.14 45.10 7.31
N ALA A 20 -11.28 46.27 7.95
CA ALA A 20 -12.24 46.48 9.04
C ALA A 20 -13.70 46.40 8.58
N HIS A 21 -13.99 46.76 7.33
CA HIS A 21 -15.36 46.78 6.80
C HIS A 21 -15.98 45.38 6.59
N TYR A 22 -15.16 44.32 6.59
CA TYR A 22 -15.58 42.93 6.39
C TYR A 22 -15.57 42.08 7.68
N LYS A 23 -15.43 42.71 8.85
CA LYS A 23 -15.37 42.00 10.15
C LYS A 23 -16.68 42.02 10.93
N ASP A 24 -17.75 42.60 10.40
CA ASP A 24 -19.07 42.55 11.01
C ASP A 24 -19.85 41.32 10.51
N PHE A 25 -19.58 40.19 11.17
CA PHE A 25 -20.19 38.90 10.82
C PHE A 25 -21.68 38.83 11.19
N ASP A 26 -22.14 39.66 12.13
CA ASP A 26 -23.55 39.73 12.52
C ASP A 26 -24.40 40.41 11.43
N ALA A 27 -23.85 41.44 10.77
CA ALA A 27 -24.50 42.09 9.63
C ALA A 27 -24.62 41.14 8.40
N LEU A 28 -23.59 40.32 8.16
CA LEU A 28 -23.60 39.30 7.10
C LEU A 28 -24.60 38.17 7.37
N LEU A 29 -24.72 37.74 8.63
CA LEU A 29 -25.68 36.73 9.04
C LEU A 29 -27.13 37.25 8.92
N GLN A 30 -27.38 38.49 9.32
CA GLN A 30 -28.70 39.13 9.13
C GLN A 30 -29.08 39.27 7.65
N GLN A 31 -28.13 39.60 6.79
CA GLN A 31 -28.38 39.75 5.35
C GLN A 31 -28.72 38.40 4.70
N PHE A 32 -28.04 37.33 5.12
CA PHE A 32 -28.32 35.97 4.65
C PHE A 32 -29.69 35.43 5.15
N GLU A 33 -30.09 35.77 6.37
CA GLU A 33 -31.41 35.40 6.89
C GLU A 33 -32.55 36.19 6.23
N ALA A 34 -32.31 37.45 5.87
CA ALA A 34 -33.26 38.28 5.14
C ALA A 34 -33.52 37.77 3.70
N ASP A 35 -32.49 37.25 3.02
CA ASP A 35 -32.61 36.73 1.65
C ASP A 35 -33.36 35.38 1.57
N LYS A 36 -33.50 34.64 2.67
CA LYS A 36 -34.30 33.40 2.71
C LYS A 36 -35.82 33.64 2.76
N GLN A 37 -36.27 34.85 3.11
CA GLN A 37 -37.70 35.15 3.33
C GLN A 37 -38.35 36.04 2.26
N ALA A 38 -37.63 36.44 1.21
CA ALA A 38 -38.19 37.28 0.15
C ALA A 38 -38.93 36.42 -0.91
N PRO A 39 -40.24 36.62 -1.16
CA PRO A 39 -40.93 35.98 -2.28
C PRO A 39 -40.46 36.59 -3.60
N PRO A 40 -40.48 35.81 -4.71
CA PRO A 40 -39.92 36.27 -5.98
C PRO A 40 -40.71 37.46 -6.55
N PRO A 41 -40.05 38.40 -7.24
CA PRO A 41 -40.71 39.59 -7.76
C PRO A 41 -41.74 39.21 -8.84
N ALA A 42 -42.92 39.82 -8.75
CA ALA A 42 -44.02 39.57 -9.67
C ALA A 42 -43.67 39.96 -11.12
N PRO A 43 -44.04 39.13 -12.11
CA PRO A 43 -43.72 39.41 -13.51
C PRO A 43 -44.57 40.55 -14.07
N LYS A 44 -43.91 41.56 -14.67
CA LYS A 44 -44.58 42.61 -15.45
C LYS A 44 -45.19 41.99 -16.70
N ARG A 45 -46.52 42.13 -16.83
CA ARG A 45 -47.34 41.61 -17.92
C ARG A 45 -47.14 42.42 -19.21
N GLN A 46 -46.84 41.74 -20.32
CA GLN A 46 -47.34 42.12 -21.64
C GLN A 46 -48.08 40.92 -22.24
N PRO A 47 -49.23 41.13 -22.91
CA PRO A 47 -50.07 40.04 -23.36
C PRO A 47 -49.64 39.57 -24.75
N VAL A 48 -49.59 38.26 -25.01
CA VAL A 48 -50.29 37.58 -26.12
C VAL A 48 -50.16 36.05 -25.93
N LEU A 49 -51.33 35.44 -25.85
CA LEU A 49 -51.73 34.04 -26.08
C LEU A 49 -50.75 32.88 -25.79
N ARG A 50 -51.09 32.17 -24.71
CA ARG A 50 -50.89 30.73 -24.51
C ARG A 50 -51.42 29.96 -25.72
N TRP A 51 -50.61 29.05 -26.29
CA TRP A 51 -50.97 27.69 -26.72
C TRP A 51 -49.73 26.93 -27.27
N LEU A 52 -48.62 26.88 -26.51
CA LEU A 52 -47.52 25.92 -26.75
C LEU A 52 -46.82 25.46 -25.44
N ALA A 53 -47.43 25.68 -24.27
CA ALA A 53 -46.80 25.42 -22.96
C ALA A 53 -47.23 24.09 -22.30
N VAL A 54 -47.56 23.07 -23.08
CA VAL A 54 -47.82 21.70 -22.57
C VAL A 54 -46.81 20.67 -23.07
N ALA A 55 -45.99 20.99 -24.10
CA ALA A 55 -44.90 20.11 -24.54
C ALA A 55 -43.54 20.44 -23.87
N GLY A 56 -43.32 21.68 -23.43
CA GLY A 56 -42.03 22.13 -22.88
C GLY A 56 -41.81 21.90 -21.38
N THR A 57 -42.87 21.83 -20.57
CA THR A 57 -42.76 21.69 -19.10
C THR A 57 -42.57 20.24 -18.66
N LEU A 58 -43.10 19.27 -19.41
CA LEU A 58 -42.76 17.86 -19.20
C LEU A 58 -41.32 17.58 -19.63
N ALA A 59 -40.86 18.10 -20.78
CA ALA A 59 -39.48 17.89 -21.23
C ALA A 59 -38.43 18.57 -20.33
N ALA A 60 -38.69 19.80 -19.84
CA ALA A 60 -37.78 20.50 -18.94
C ALA A 60 -37.81 19.95 -17.51
N GLY A 61 -38.96 19.49 -17.03
CA GLY A 61 -39.08 18.80 -15.74
C GLY A 61 -38.40 17.44 -15.74
N ILE A 62 -38.57 16.68 -16.84
CA ILE A 62 -37.86 15.41 -17.08
C ILE A 62 -36.36 15.66 -17.23
N ALA A 63 -35.93 16.67 -17.99
CA ALA A 63 -34.51 17.01 -18.15
C ALA A 63 -33.89 17.53 -16.84
N ALA A 64 -34.58 18.36 -16.07
CA ALA A 64 -34.11 18.82 -14.76
C ALA A 64 -34.11 17.69 -13.72
N PHE A 65 -35.06 16.75 -13.78
CA PHE A 65 -35.05 15.53 -12.97
C PHE A 65 -33.89 14.60 -13.40
N PHE A 66 -33.66 14.40 -14.69
CA PHE A 66 -32.51 13.64 -15.19
C PHE A 66 -31.17 14.33 -14.85
N ILE A 67 -31.10 15.66 -14.87
CA ILE A 67 -29.92 16.42 -14.45
C ILE A 67 -29.73 16.33 -12.92
N TYR A 68 -30.80 16.43 -12.13
CA TYR A 68 -30.74 16.31 -10.67
C TYR A 68 -30.40 14.88 -10.21
N VAL A 69 -30.95 13.85 -10.86
CA VAL A 69 -30.62 12.44 -10.59
C VAL A 69 -29.20 12.10 -11.07
N ASN A 70 -28.76 12.60 -12.24
CA ASN A 70 -27.38 12.39 -12.71
C ASN A 70 -26.32 13.18 -11.93
N LEU A 71 -26.68 14.28 -11.23
CA LEU A 71 -25.74 15.04 -10.40
C LEU A 71 -25.63 14.53 -8.95
N ASN A 72 -26.56 13.68 -8.49
CA ASN A 72 -26.59 13.17 -7.12
C ASN A 72 -26.33 11.67 -6.98
N THR A 73 -26.08 10.95 -8.07
CA THR A 73 -25.73 9.52 -8.00
C THR A 73 -24.23 9.37 -8.25
N ASP A 74 -23.46 9.16 -7.18
CA ASP A 74 -22.03 8.82 -7.30
C ASP A 74 -21.90 7.59 -8.21
N SER A 75 -20.93 7.60 -9.15
CA SER A 75 -20.62 6.39 -9.91
C SER A 75 -20.15 5.28 -8.95
N TYR A 76 -20.28 4.02 -9.36
CA TYR A 76 -19.77 2.88 -8.58
C TYR A 76 -18.31 3.10 -8.13
N GLU A 77 -17.45 3.61 -9.01
CA GLU A 77 -16.04 3.87 -8.69
C GLU A 77 -15.88 4.84 -7.53
N VAL A 78 -16.65 5.94 -7.51
CA VAL A 78 -16.62 6.94 -6.43
C VAL A 78 -17.18 6.34 -5.14
N LYS A 79 -18.25 5.54 -5.21
CA LYS A 79 -18.82 4.85 -4.04
C LYS A 79 -17.82 3.86 -3.43
N ALA A 80 -17.20 3.04 -4.27
CA ALA A 80 -16.20 2.06 -3.86
C ALA A 80 -14.96 2.73 -3.24
N GLU A 81 -14.46 3.81 -3.85
CA GLU A 81 -13.34 4.59 -3.30
C GLU A 81 -13.66 5.13 -1.91
N LYS A 82 -14.82 5.77 -1.72
CA LYS A 82 -15.27 6.26 -0.40
C LYS A 82 -15.41 5.13 0.62
N TYR A 83 -16.00 4.01 0.22
CA TYR A 83 -16.21 2.85 1.09
C TYR A 83 -14.88 2.27 1.60
N PHE A 84 -13.90 2.07 0.72
CA PHE A 84 -12.59 1.54 1.12
C PHE A 84 -11.73 2.58 1.85
N ALA A 85 -11.84 3.87 1.50
CA ALA A 85 -11.13 4.95 2.19
C ALA A 85 -11.59 5.13 3.65
N ALA A 86 -12.84 4.79 3.96
CA ALA A 86 -13.40 4.84 5.32
C ALA A 86 -12.89 3.72 6.25
N GLN A 87 -12.11 2.76 5.73
CA GLN A 87 -11.61 1.61 6.47
C GLN A 87 -10.08 1.65 6.62
N PRO A 88 -9.50 0.94 7.61
CA PRO A 88 -8.06 0.68 7.65
C PRO A 88 -7.57 0.10 6.32
N TYR A 89 -6.35 0.46 5.90
CA TYR A 89 -5.84 0.03 4.60
C TYR A 89 -5.55 -1.48 4.56
N VAL A 90 -4.98 -1.99 5.66
CA VAL A 90 -4.90 -3.41 6.00
C VAL A 90 -6.03 -3.70 6.99
N ASN A 91 -7.01 -4.51 6.59
CA ASN A 91 -8.23 -4.73 7.37
C ASN A 91 -8.64 -6.21 7.36
N PRO A 92 -8.15 -7.02 8.32
CA PRO A 92 -8.51 -8.43 8.46
C PRO A 92 -10.03 -8.64 8.51
N PRO A 93 -10.63 -9.34 7.53
CA PRO A 93 -12.09 -9.52 7.46
C PRO A 93 -12.64 -10.38 8.61
N ILE A 94 -11.82 -11.29 9.14
CA ILE A 94 -12.13 -12.11 10.32
C ILE A 94 -10.96 -11.98 11.30
N LYS A 95 -11.00 -10.97 12.19
CA LYS A 95 -9.88 -10.63 13.09
C LYS A 95 -9.34 -11.80 13.93
N SER A 96 -10.21 -12.74 14.32
CA SER A 96 -9.80 -13.92 15.10
C SER A 96 -8.96 -14.93 14.32
N LEU A 97 -8.91 -14.81 12.99
CA LEU A 97 -8.17 -15.68 12.09
C LEU A 97 -6.97 -14.96 11.45
N ASP A 98 -6.67 -13.72 11.85
CA ASP A 98 -5.47 -13.02 11.41
C ASP A 98 -4.22 -13.75 11.96
N LYS A 99 -3.33 -14.15 11.04
CA LYS A 99 -2.20 -15.01 11.36
C LYS A 99 -1.18 -14.25 12.22
N PRO A 100 -0.85 -14.73 13.43
CA PRO A 100 0.08 -14.02 14.30
C PRO A 100 1.51 -14.04 13.75
N LEU A 101 2.28 -13.01 14.11
CA LEU A 101 3.72 -12.96 13.86
C LEU A 101 4.46 -13.97 14.74
N ALA A 102 5.35 -14.75 14.14
CA ALA A 102 6.31 -15.57 14.86
C ALA A 102 7.42 -14.68 15.44
N ALA A 103 7.87 -14.99 16.66
CA ALA A 103 8.90 -14.21 17.35
C ALA A 103 10.22 -14.98 17.46
N LYS A 104 11.34 -14.31 17.15
CA LYS A 104 12.70 -14.83 17.31
C LYS A 104 13.62 -13.80 17.94
N LYS A 105 14.36 -14.21 18.96
CA LYS A 105 15.35 -13.37 19.62
C LYS A 105 16.71 -13.48 18.96
N ILE A 106 17.36 -12.34 18.73
CA ILE A 106 18.76 -12.24 18.28
C ILE A 106 19.52 -11.21 19.14
N VAL A 107 20.84 -11.20 19.05
CA VAL A 107 21.69 -10.19 19.68
C VAL A 107 22.09 -9.17 18.61
N ALA A 108 21.71 -7.90 18.79
CA ALA A 108 21.84 -6.86 17.75
C ALA A 108 23.28 -6.73 17.22
N GLU A 109 24.28 -6.79 18.11
CA GLU A 109 25.70 -6.64 17.75
C GLU A 109 26.28 -7.83 16.99
N LYS A 110 25.55 -8.94 16.94
CA LYS A 110 25.98 -10.17 16.25
C LYS A 110 25.16 -10.46 15.00
N GLY A 111 23.96 -9.91 14.91
CA GLY A 111 22.98 -10.30 13.91
C GLY A 111 22.60 -11.78 14.05
N GLY A 112 22.29 -12.42 12.92
CA GLY A 112 22.00 -13.85 12.87
C GLY A 112 21.23 -14.27 11.62
N VAL A 113 20.92 -15.56 11.55
CA VAL A 113 20.04 -16.12 10.52
C VAL A 113 18.82 -16.71 11.21
N ILE A 114 17.64 -16.28 10.80
CA ILE A 114 16.36 -16.87 11.20
C ILE A 114 15.94 -17.81 10.07
N GLU A 115 15.74 -19.09 10.38
CA GLU A 115 15.16 -20.06 9.46
C GLU A 115 13.71 -20.32 9.88
N SER A 116 12.77 -20.15 8.95
CA SER A 116 11.35 -20.40 9.18
C SER A 116 10.98 -21.86 8.90
N PRO A 117 9.79 -22.33 9.35
CA PRO A 117 9.33 -23.69 9.07
C PRO A 117 9.19 -24.04 7.58
N SER A 118 8.96 -23.06 6.70
CA SER A 118 8.90 -23.26 5.24
C SER A 118 10.29 -23.44 4.61
N GLY A 119 11.36 -23.16 5.36
CA GLY A 119 12.75 -23.18 4.92
C GLY A 119 13.24 -21.81 4.43
N SER A 120 12.42 -20.76 4.52
CA SER A 120 12.87 -19.39 4.24
C SER A 120 13.94 -18.94 5.22
N LYS A 121 14.77 -17.99 4.80
CA LYS A 121 15.87 -17.45 5.60
C LYS A 121 15.82 -15.93 5.66
N TYR A 122 16.08 -15.40 6.84
CA TYR A 122 16.27 -13.97 7.10
C TYR A 122 17.67 -13.78 7.66
N THR A 123 18.57 -13.21 6.86
CA THR A 123 19.96 -12.96 7.25
C THR A 123 20.09 -11.52 7.69
N ILE A 124 20.35 -11.34 8.98
CA ILE A 124 20.46 -10.05 9.65
C ILE A 124 21.94 -9.85 9.95
N ALA A 125 22.56 -8.81 9.38
CA ALA A 125 23.97 -8.52 9.61
C ALA A 125 24.20 -7.98 11.05
N PRO A 126 25.44 -8.07 11.58
CA PRO A 126 25.80 -7.37 12.82
C PRO A 126 25.49 -5.87 12.74
N ASP A 127 24.91 -5.32 13.80
CA ASP A 127 24.49 -3.91 13.88
C ASP A 127 23.52 -3.50 12.76
N ALA A 128 22.75 -4.42 12.16
CA ALA A 128 21.75 -4.11 11.14
C ALA A 128 20.43 -3.59 11.72
N ILE A 129 20.17 -3.91 13.00
CA ILE A 129 19.00 -3.40 13.71
C ILE A 129 19.47 -2.24 14.57
N VAL A 130 18.77 -1.14 14.45
CA VAL A 130 19.08 0.14 15.10
C VAL A 130 17.83 0.65 15.82
N ALA A 131 18.00 1.63 16.71
CA ALA A 131 16.85 2.39 17.18
C ALA A 131 16.17 3.05 15.98
N ALA A 132 14.94 3.54 16.14
CA ALA A 132 14.24 4.25 15.06
C ALA A 132 15.10 5.37 14.41
N GLY A 133 16.13 5.86 15.13
CA GLY A 133 17.04 6.96 14.79
C GLY A 133 18.26 6.64 13.98
N GLY A 134 18.51 5.36 13.76
CA GLY A 134 19.80 4.93 13.25
C GLY A 134 20.86 4.79 14.34
N GLU A 135 20.57 5.15 15.60
CA GLU A 135 21.48 4.86 16.72
C GLU A 135 21.67 3.35 16.88
N LYS A 136 22.94 2.93 17.07
CA LYS A 136 23.25 1.54 17.36
C LYS A 136 22.65 1.12 18.69
N ILE A 137 22.06 -0.07 18.70
CA ILE A 137 21.50 -0.69 19.90
C ILE A 137 22.32 -1.91 20.31
N SER A 138 22.25 -2.24 21.59
CA SER A 138 22.96 -3.38 22.16
C SER A 138 22.01 -4.37 22.83
N GLY A 139 22.42 -5.62 22.87
CA GLY A 139 21.72 -6.68 23.56
C GLY A 139 20.64 -7.37 22.73
N GLU A 140 19.72 -8.03 23.43
CA GLU A 140 18.71 -8.89 22.82
C GLU A 140 17.59 -8.04 22.21
N VAL A 141 17.22 -8.37 20.98
CA VAL A 141 16.08 -7.79 20.26
C VAL A 141 15.15 -8.92 19.81
N THR A 142 13.86 -8.65 19.74
CA THR A 142 12.86 -9.61 19.26
C THR A 142 12.46 -9.24 17.85
N ILE A 143 12.76 -10.11 16.88
CA ILE A 143 12.30 -10.02 15.50
C ILE A 143 10.96 -10.75 15.41
N HIS A 144 9.96 -10.06 14.88
CA HIS A 144 8.64 -10.59 14.58
C HIS A 144 8.52 -10.78 13.07
N TYR A 145 8.06 -11.93 12.62
CA TYR A 145 7.91 -12.19 11.19
C TYR A 145 6.73 -13.11 10.89
N ARG A 146 6.10 -12.95 9.73
CA ARG A 146 5.16 -13.93 9.17
C ARG A 146 5.29 -13.98 7.66
N GLU A 147 5.02 -15.15 7.11
CA GLU A 147 4.97 -15.41 5.68
C GLU A 147 3.52 -15.64 5.26
N LEU A 148 3.15 -15.03 4.14
CA LEU A 148 1.84 -15.17 3.51
C LEU A 148 2.10 -15.68 2.10
N HIS A 149 1.60 -16.87 1.78
CA HIS A 149 1.98 -17.58 0.56
C HIS A 149 0.88 -17.56 -0.50
N ASP A 150 -0.37 -17.38 -0.09
CA ASP A 150 -1.51 -17.51 -0.97
C ASP A 150 -2.63 -16.49 -0.74
N TYR A 151 -3.60 -16.48 -1.65
CA TYR A 151 -4.75 -15.57 -1.58
C TYR A 151 -5.62 -15.74 -0.33
N VAL A 152 -5.60 -16.91 0.33
CA VAL A 152 -6.30 -17.10 1.62
C VAL A 152 -5.53 -16.39 2.73
N ASP A 153 -4.21 -16.50 2.74
CA ASP A 153 -3.35 -15.73 3.66
C ASP A 153 -3.54 -14.22 3.46
N PHE A 154 -3.54 -13.72 2.21
CA PHE A 154 -3.70 -12.29 1.91
C PHE A 154 -5.09 -11.78 2.33
N PHE A 155 -6.12 -12.58 2.08
CA PHE A 155 -7.49 -12.31 2.52
C PHE A 155 -7.57 -12.21 4.04
N LEU A 156 -7.06 -13.20 4.78
CA LEU A 156 -7.12 -13.22 6.24
C LEU A 156 -6.32 -12.07 6.87
N ALA A 157 -5.16 -11.74 6.31
CA ALA A 157 -4.37 -10.58 6.71
C ALA A 157 -5.03 -9.24 6.29
N GLY A 158 -6.02 -9.26 5.40
CA GLY A 158 -6.71 -8.07 4.92
C GLY A 158 -5.85 -7.16 4.06
N ILE A 159 -4.85 -7.71 3.37
CA ILE A 159 -3.88 -6.96 2.58
C ILE A 159 -4.45 -6.63 1.19
N PRO A 160 -4.44 -5.36 0.76
CA PRO A 160 -4.88 -4.96 -0.57
C PRO A 160 -3.92 -5.47 -1.66
N MET A 161 -4.43 -6.11 -2.71
CA MET A 161 -3.64 -6.63 -3.84
C MET A 161 -3.74 -5.78 -5.12
N THR A 162 -4.22 -4.55 -4.99
CA THR A 162 -4.40 -3.62 -6.11
C THR A 162 -3.27 -2.61 -6.14
N TYR A 163 -2.71 -2.37 -7.34
CA TYR A 163 -1.59 -1.47 -7.57
C TYR A 163 -1.99 -0.39 -8.57
N ASP A 164 -1.85 0.88 -8.21
CA ASP A 164 -1.99 1.98 -9.16
C ASP A 164 -0.62 2.41 -9.68
N SER A 165 -0.51 2.53 -11.00
CA SER A 165 0.63 3.19 -11.63
C SER A 165 0.12 4.17 -12.68
N ALA A 166 0.44 5.46 -12.51
CA ALA A 166 0.09 6.54 -13.41
C ALA A 166 -1.41 6.65 -13.74
N GLY A 167 -2.29 6.39 -12.76
CA GLY A 167 -3.75 6.43 -12.93
C GLY A 167 -4.31 5.22 -13.67
N THR A 168 -3.51 4.16 -13.83
CA THR A 168 -3.95 2.85 -14.30
C THR A 168 -3.92 1.87 -13.14
N THR A 169 -5.07 1.27 -12.86
CA THR A 169 -5.20 0.22 -11.85
C THR A 169 -4.78 -1.14 -12.41
N TRP A 170 -3.89 -1.80 -11.70
CA TRP A 170 -3.38 -3.15 -11.92
C TRP A 170 -3.74 -4.04 -10.73
N GLN A 171 -3.76 -5.35 -10.96
CA GLN A 171 -3.89 -6.34 -9.91
C GLN A 171 -2.56 -7.06 -9.73
N PHE A 172 -2.18 -7.37 -8.51
CA PHE A 172 -0.99 -8.17 -8.23
C PHE A 172 -1.29 -9.65 -8.26
N GLU A 173 -0.38 -10.41 -8.86
CA GLU A 173 -0.24 -11.85 -8.64
C GLU A 173 1.05 -12.08 -7.87
N SER A 174 0.94 -12.73 -6.71
CA SER A 174 2.02 -12.83 -5.73
C SER A 174 2.77 -14.15 -5.81
N ALA A 175 4.09 -14.09 -5.66
CA ALA A 175 4.97 -15.20 -5.35
C ALA A 175 5.26 -15.30 -3.84
N GLY A 176 4.50 -14.62 -2.99
CA GLY A 176 4.63 -14.63 -1.54
C GLY A 176 4.94 -13.26 -0.96
N MET A 177 4.46 -13.03 0.26
CA MET A 177 4.74 -11.85 1.08
C MET A 177 5.48 -12.24 2.35
N VAL A 178 6.19 -11.27 2.90
CA VAL A 178 6.65 -11.30 4.28
C VAL A 178 6.25 -10.03 5.00
N GLU A 179 5.86 -10.16 6.26
CA GLU A 179 5.86 -9.05 7.20
C GLU A 179 6.97 -9.25 8.21
N ILE A 180 7.81 -8.23 8.42
CA ILE A 180 8.92 -8.26 9.37
C ILE A 180 8.88 -6.98 10.19
N THR A 181 8.94 -7.10 11.52
CA THR A 181 9.11 -6.00 12.47
C THR A 181 10.12 -6.39 13.55
N ALA A 182 10.58 -5.44 14.35
CA ALA A 182 11.42 -5.75 15.50
C ALA A 182 11.15 -4.79 16.66
N GLU A 183 11.31 -5.31 17.86
CA GLU A 183 11.18 -4.54 19.08
C GLU A 183 12.25 -4.89 20.12
N GLN A 184 12.55 -3.91 20.97
CA GLN A 184 13.32 -4.10 22.20
C GLN A 184 12.61 -3.36 23.33
N ASN A 185 12.36 -4.05 24.44
CA ASN A 185 11.68 -3.47 25.62
C ASN A 185 10.32 -2.80 25.30
N GLY A 186 9.60 -3.32 24.29
CA GLY A 186 8.32 -2.77 23.83
C GLY A 186 8.42 -1.53 22.93
N GLN A 187 9.64 -1.12 22.54
CA GLN A 187 9.87 -0.06 21.56
C GLN A 187 10.17 -0.66 20.18
N GLN A 188 9.51 -0.14 19.14
CA GLN A 188 9.79 -0.51 17.75
C GLN A 188 11.19 -0.04 17.35
N LEU A 189 11.87 -0.88 16.58
CA LEU A 189 13.22 -0.63 16.06
C LEU A 189 13.17 -0.25 14.58
N ALA A 190 14.32 0.08 14.01
CA ALA A 190 14.48 0.26 12.56
C ALA A 190 15.61 -0.63 12.02
N ILE A 191 15.69 -0.69 10.69
CA ILE A 191 16.79 -1.35 9.98
C ILE A 191 17.76 -0.24 9.56
N ASP A 192 19.05 -0.48 9.75
CA ASP A 192 20.12 0.35 9.19
C ASP A 192 20.03 0.27 7.65
N PRO A 193 19.74 1.37 6.93
CA PRO A 193 19.55 1.34 5.49
C PRO A 193 20.77 0.84 4.72
N GLU A 194 21.98 0.92 5.31
CA GLU A 194 23.20 0.40 4.72
C GLU A 194 23.40 -1.11 4.94
N LYS A 195 22.58 -1.73 5.80
CA LYS A 195 22.63 -3.16 6.17
C LYS A 195 21.23 -3.77 6.16
N PRO A 196 20.59 -3.86 4.99
CA PRO A 196 19.27 -4.45 4.88
C PRO A 196 19.26 -5.91 5.34
N ILE A 197 18.09 -6.41 5.70
CA ILE A 197 17.88 -7.83 6.00
C ILE A 197 17.77 -8.56 4.66
N GLU A 198 18.65 -9.52 4.42
CA GLU A 198 18.58 -10.36 3.22
C GLU A 198 17.56 -11.48 3.43
N VAL A 199 16.54 -11.53 2.57
CA VAL A 199 15.44 -12.48 2.64
C VAL A 199 15.56 -13.50 1.52
N GLU A 200 15.48 -14.79 1.89
CA GLU A 200 15.27 -15.92 0.99
C GLU A 200 13.87 -16.49 1.28
N LEU A 201 12.85 -16.02 0.58
CA LEU A 201 11.47 -16.45 0.79
C LEU A 201 11.18 -17.70 -0.04
N VAL A 202 10.89 -18.82 0.61
CA VAL A 202 10.47 -20.07 -0.04
C VAL A 202 8.96 -20.05 -0.23
N SER A 203 8.48 -20.21 -1.46
CA SER A 203 7.04 -20.23 -1.77
C SER A 203 6.71 -21.17 -2.95
N GLU A 204 5.42 -21.27 -3.29
CA GLU A 204 4.95 -22.00 -4.47
C GLU A 204 4.25 -21.04 -5.45
N ILE A 205 4.56 -21.14 -6.75
CA ILE A 205 3.87 -20.37 -7.80
C ILE A 205 3.26 -21.29 -8.86
N PRO A 206 2.16 -20.88 -9.51
CA PRO A 206 1.67 -21.58 -10.70
C PRO A 206 2.70 -21.45 -11.84
N LEU A 207 3.07 -22.58 -12.44
CA LEU A 207 3.96 -22.64 -13.60
C LEU A 207 3.37 -23.58 -14.66
N TYR A 208 3.06 -23.03 -15.83
CA TYR A 208 2.50 -23.80 -16.94
C TYR A 208 3.62 -24.44 -17.77
N ALA A 209 3.37 -25.63 -18.30
CA ALA A 209 4.30 -26.30 -19.20
C ALA A 209 4.71 -25.39 -20.37
N ASN A 210 6.01 -25.30 -20.66
CA ASN A 210 6.60 -24.46 -21.71
C ASN A 210 6.45 -22.94 -21.50
N GLN A 211 6.11 -22.47 -20.30
CA GLN A 211 6.20 -21.05 -19.97
C GLN A 211 7.54 -20.71 -19.30
N GLU A 212 8.06 -19.53 -19.64
CA GLU A 212 9.13 -18.90 -18.87
C GLU A 212 8.67 -18.69 -17.43
N ILE A 213 9.60 -18.77 -16.48
CA ILE A 213 9.34 -18.40 -15.10
C ILE A 213 8.87 -16.95 -15.09
N PRO A 214 7.69 -16.66 -14.53
CA PRO A 214 7.21 -15.30 -14.43
C PRO A 214 8.21 -14.39 -13.73
N LYS A 215 8.37 -13.17 -14.26
CA LYS A 215 9.20 -12.14 -13.65
C LYS A 215 8.38 -11.45 -12.57
N TYR A 216 8.92 -11.38 -11.36
CA TYR A 216 8.34 -10.69 -10.22
C TYR A 216 9.20 -9.48 -9.84
N ASN A 217 8.58 -8.54 -9.17
CA ASN A 217 9.19 -7.37 -8.57
C ASN A 217 8.91 -7.40 -7.06
N ILE A 218 9.67 -6.62 -6.33
CA ILE A 218 9.52 -6.41 -4.90
C ILE A 218 8.78 -5.10 -4.68
N TYR A 219 7.73 -5.16 -3.88
CA TYR A 219 6.94 -4.01 -3.45
C TYR A 219 6.89 -3.95 -1.94
N GLN A 220 6.84 -2.72 -1.43
CA GLN A 220 6.61 -2.48 -0.02
C GLN A 220 5.27 -1.78 0.19
N LEU A 221 4.49 -2.23 1.15
CA LEU A 221 3.21 -1.61 1.48
C LEU A 221 3.42 -0.33 2.30
N ASN A 222 3.05 0.82 1.74
CA ASN A 222 2.93 2.06 2.50
C ASN A 222 1.48 2.22 2.99
N THR A 223 1.26 1.98 4.27
CA THR A 223 -0.08 2.09 4.89
C THR A 223 -0.53 3.53 5.10
N THR A 224 0.40 4.49 5.14
CA THR A 224 0.10 5.93 5.29
C THR A 224 -0.35 6.52 3.95
N GLU A 225 0.36 6.20 2.87
CA GLU A 225 0.02 6.64 1.51
C GLU A 225 -1.07 5.77 0.88
N ARG A 226 -1.41 4.64 1.53
CA ARG A 226 -2.37 3.65 1.03
C ARG A 226 -2.00 3.17 -0.37
N ALA A 227 -0.72 2.86 -0.55
CA ALA A 227 -0.13 2.51 -1.83
C ALA A 227 0.94 1.41 -1.68
N TRP A 228 1.28 0.77 -2.79
CA TRP A 228 2.42 -0.13 -2.90
C TRP A 228 3.57 0.61 -3.58
N ASN A 229 4.71 0.66 -2.91
CA ASN A 229 5.91 1.29 -3.42
C ASN A 229 6.77 0.25 -4.11
N TYR A 230 7.07 0.43 -5.40
CA TYR A 230 8.06 -0.39 -6.08
C TYR A 230 9.40 -0.27 -5.37
N ALA A 231 9.99 -1.40 -5.00
CA ALA A 231 11.28 -1.48 -4.32
C ALA A 231 12.39 -1.93 -5.27
N ASN A 232 12.20 -3.08 -5.93
CA ASN A 232 13.22 -3.69 -6.78
C ASN A 232 12.63 -4.77 -7.72
N VAL A 233 13.47 -5.39 -8.55
CA VAL A 233 13.18 -6.65 -9.25
C VAL A 233 13.45 -7.82 -8.29
N ASP A 234 12.59 -8.83 -8.29
CA ASP A 234 12.81 -10.04 -7.49
C ASP A 234 13.83 -10.98 -8.14
N ASN A 235 14.72 -11.55 -7.34
CA ASN A 235 15.65 -12.60 -7.74
C ASN A 235 15.05 -13.98 -7.42
N ILE A 236 13.95 -14.29 -8.12
CA ILE A 236 13.27 -15.58 -8.07
C ILE A 236 14.11 -16.70 -8.67
N GLN A 237 14.14 -17.85 -8.00
CA GLN A 237 14.80 -19.07 -8.48
C GLN A 237 13.87 -20.27 -8.27
N VAL A 238 13.66 -21.06 -9.32
CA VAL A 238 12.96 -22.35 -9.18
C VAL A 238 13.90 -23.36 -8.52
N VAL A 239 13.48 -23.91 -7.40
CA VAL A 239 14.23 -24.92 -6.63
C VAL A 239 13.69 -26.32 -6.95
N GLU A 240 12.38 -26.47 -7.06
CA GLU A 240 11.71 -27.72 -7.42
C GLU A 240 10.49 -27.42 -8.30
N THR A 241 10.15 -28.35 -9.20
CA THR A 241 8.92 -28.27 -10.00
C THR A 241 8.05 -29.47 -9.67
N PHE A 242 6.81 -29.22 -9.28
CA PHE A 242 5.80 -30.24 -9.07
C PHE A 242 4.93 -30.32 -10.33
N GLY A 243 4.81 -31.50 -10.91
CA GLY A 243 3.68 -31.79 -11.82
C GLY A 243 2.33 -31.60 -11.10
N THR A 244 1.21 -31.81 -11.81
CA THR A 244 -0.14 -31.72 -11.23
C THR A 244 -0.20 -32.39 -9.85
N LYS A 245 -0.61 -31.66 -8.81
CA LYS A 245 -0.94 -32.26 -7.49
C LYS A 245 -2.13 -33.18 -7.71
N ALA A 246 -1.88 -34.46 -7.97
CA ALA A 246 -2.93 -35.48 -7.93
C ALA A 246 -3.07 -35.93 -6.48
N LEU A 247 -4.26 -35.71 -5.91
CA LEU A 247 -4.69 -36.37 -4.68
C LEU A 247 -4.88 -37.85 -5.02
N ASN A 248 -4.01 -38.70 -4.48
CA ASN A 248 -4.26 -40.14 -4.49
C ASN A 248 -5.49 -40.44 -3.63
N ALA A 249 -6.14 -41.58 -3.90
CA ALA A 249 -7.32 -42.02 -3.16
C ALA A 249 -7.07 -42.24 -1.65
N ASP A 250 -5.80 -42.23 -1.21
CA ASP A 250 -5.37 -42.34 0.20
C ASP A 250 -5.02 -40.98 0.84
N GLY A 251 -5.25 -39.86 0.13
CA GLY A 251 -4.94 -38.52 0.61
C GLY A 251 -3.48 -38.10 0.43
N THR A 252 -2.63 -38.93 -0.19
CA THR A 252 -1.24 -38.55 -0.48
C THR A 252 -1.13 -37.77 -1.79
N VAL A 253 -0.27 -36.73 -1.82
CA VAL A 253 0.01 -35.96 -3.03
C VAL A 253 1.16 -36.64 -3.78
N SER A 254 0.93 -37.06 -5.04
CA SER A 254 1.99 -37.58 -5.90
C SER A 254 2.48 -36.50 -6.88
N SER A 255 3.78 -36.19 -6.86
CA SER A 255 4.42 -35.27 -7.80
C SER A 255 5.15 -36.04 -8.91
N THR A 256 4.80 -35.79 -10.17
CA THR A 256 5.61 -36.25 -11.31
C THR A 256 6.75 -35.24 -11.50
N PHE A 257 8.00 -35.66 -11.23
CA PHE A 257 9.18 -34.80 -11.34
C PHE A 257 9.52 -34.50 -12.81
N LEU A 258 9.73 -33.23 -13.15
CA LEU A 258 10.45 -32.88 -14.39
C LEU A 258 11.88 -33.45 -14.30
N ASN A 259 12.37 -34.02 -15.41
CA ASN A 259 13.66 -34.69 -15.49
C ASN A 259 14.79 -33.78 -14.95
N GLY A 260 15.37 -34.12 -13.79
CA GLY A 260 16.17 -33.21 -12.96
C GLY A 260 17.39 -32.54 -13.63
N GLN A 261 17.84 -33.05 -14.78
CA GLN A 261 18.94 -32.45 -15.54
C GLN A 261 18.55 -31.15 -16.27
N VAL A 262 17.33 -31.07 -16.83
CA VAL A 262 16.85 -29.85 -17.52
C VAL A 262 16.51 -28.77 -16.48
N GLY A 263 15.88 -29.15 -15.37
CA GLY A 263 15.60 -28.24 -14.26
C GLY A 263 16.87 -27.61 -13.68
N ASN A 264 17.93 -28.41 -13.44
CA ASN A 264 19.21 -27.91 -12.97
C ASN A 264 19.90 -26.96 -13.98
N ALA A 265 19.76 -27.22 -15.28
CA ALA A 265 20.32 -26.37 -16.32
C ALA A 265 19.61 -25.01 -16.36
N VAL A 266 18.27 -24.99 -16.35
CA VAL A 266 17.45 -23.76 -16.29
C VAL A 266 17.76 -22.96 -15.04
N ALA A 267 17.77 -23.59 -13.86
CA ALA A 267 18.11 -22.91 -12.61
C ALA A 267 19.52 -22.27 -12.62
N SER A 268 20.49 -22.91 -13.29
CA SER A 268 21.84 -22.34 -13.44
C SER A 268 21.88 -21.12 -14.37
N ILE A 269 21.03 -21.09 -15.39
CA ILE A 269 20.87 -19.97 -16.34
C ILE A 269 20.19 -18.80 -15.63
N ASP A 270 19.14 -19.08 -14.85
CA ASP A 270 18.46 -18.08 -14.03
C ASP A 270 19.40 -17.43 -13.01
N LYS A 271 20.24 -18.21 -12.34
CA LYS A 271 21.25 -17.67 -11.42
C LYS A 271 22.22 -16.71 -12.10
N GLN A 272 22.56 -16.94 -13.37
CA GLN A 272 23.41 -16.03 -14.15
C GLN A 272 22.64 -14.78 -14.59
N ARG A 273 21.38 -14.94 -14.99
CA ARG A 273 20.47 -13.83 -15.30
C ARG A 273 20.35 -12.88 -14.11
N ASN A 274 20.10 -13.42 -12.93
CA ASN A 274 19.86 -12.61 -11.75
C ASN A 274 21.14 -11.90 -11.27
N ARG A 275 22.31 -12.53 -11.40
CA ARG A 275 23.60 -11.83 -11.18
C ARG A 275 23.80 -10.66 -12.14
N ALA A 276 23.41 -10.81 -13.40
CA ALA A 276 23.50 -9.73 -14.38
C ALA A 276 22.51 -8.60 -14.07
N LEU A 277 21.29 -8.91 -13.60
CA LEU A 277 20.32 -7.91 -13.16
C LEU A 277 20.78 -7.17 -11.90
N ASN A 278 21.33 -7.85 -10.90
CA ASN A 278 21.89 -7.19 -9.71
C ASN A 278 23.08 -6.27 -10.04
N GLN A 279 23.95 -6.67 -10.97
CA GLN A 279 25.03 -5.80 -11.45
C GLN A 279 24.49 -4.55 -12.14
N LEU A 280 23.38 -4.69 -12.86
CA LEU A 280 22.69 -3.56 -13.47
C LEU A 280 22.15 -2.63 -12.40
N GLU A 281 21.51 -3.16 -11.38
CA GLU A 281 20.98 -2.36 -10.29
C GLU A 281 22.07 -1.58 -9.55
N GLN A 282 23.23 -2.21 -9.29
CA GLN A 282 24.39 -1.52 -8.70
C GLN A 282 24.98 -0.43 -9.62
N ALA A 283 24.90 -0.62 -10.94
CA ALA A 283 25.36 0.37 -11.91
C ALA A 283 24.43 1.60 -11.99
N TYR A 284 23.16 1.44 -11.59
CA TYR A 284 22.17 2.51 -11.54
C TYR A 284 21.56 2.57 -10.12
N PRO A 285 22.26 3.15 -9.12
CA PRO A 285 21.71 3.23 -7.76
C PRO A 285 20.41 4.01 -7.72
N ARG A 286 19.52 3.67 -6.77
CA ARG A 286 18.26 4.38 -6.59
C ARG A 286 18.51 5.76 -5.96
N PRO A 287 17.88 6.84 -6.45
CA PRO A 287 17.87 8.13 -5.76
C PRO A 287 17.30 8.03 -4.34
N ILE A 288 17.78 8.89 -3.44
CA ILE A 288 17.31 8.94 -2.04
C ILE A 288 16.01 9.74 -1.98
N ALA A 289 14.98 9.21 -1.31
CA ALA A 289 13.68 9.87 -1.21
C ALA A 289 13.71 11.12 -0.30
N PRO A 290 13.08 12.24 -0.69
CA PRO A 290 12.92 13.42 0.16
C PRO A 290 12.13 13.14 1.44
N VAL A 291 12.51 13.78 2.55
CA VAL A 291 11.83 13.62 3.85
C VAL A 291 10.61 14.55 3.93
N LYS A 292 9.47 13.99 4.36
CA LYS A 292 8.20 14.73 4.45
C LYS A 292 8.17 15.67 5.67
N PRO A 293 7.82 16.97 5.49
CA PRO A 293 7.64 17.90 6.59
C PRO A 293 6.50 17.47 7.50
N GLN A 294 6.62 17.76 8.81
CA GLN A 294 5.58 17.48 9.79
C GLN A 294 4.98 18.78 10.35
N ARG A 295 3.66 18.76 10.57
CA ARG A 295 2.91 19.86 11.21
C ARG A 295 2.69 19.52 12.67
N ALA A 296 2.74 20.52 13.54
CA ALA A 296 2.32 20.36 14.93
C ALA A 296 0.88 19.83 15.00
N ASN A 297 0.64 18.82 15.84
CA ASN A 297 -0.69 18.18 15.96
C ASN A 297 -1.71 19.00 16.77
N GLY A 298 -1.24 20.06 17.45
CA GLY A 298 -2.06 21.00 18.21
C GLY A 298 -2.52 20.51 19.58
N THR A 299 -2.16 19.28 19.97
CA THR A 299 -2.48 18.69 21.27
C THR A 299 -1.25 18.50 22.15
N ASP A 300 -0.11 18.21 21.55
CA ASP A 300 1.12 17.93 22.28
C ASP A 300 1.90 19.20 22.56
N PHE A 301 2.76 19.15 23.59
CA PHE A 301 3.56 20.30 23.98
C PHE A 301 4.62 20.59 22.92
N VAL A 302 4.59 21.82 22.39
CA VAL A 302 5.53 22.33 21.39
C VAL A 302 6.33 23.45 22.01
N PHE A 303 7.64 23.42 21.83
CA PHE A 303 8.53 24.48 22.30
C PHE A 303 9.55 24.84 21.22
N ASN A 304 10.08 26.05 21.32
CA ASN A 304 11.20 26.48 20.51
C ASN A 304 12.48 26.33 21.33
N LEU A 305 13.56 25.98 20.65
CA LEU A 305 14.88 25.99 21.24
C LEU A 305 15.66 27.14 20.63
N ASP A 306 15.85 28.20 21.42
CA ASP A 306 16.62 29.38 21.01
C ASP A 306 18.10 29.12 21.29
N PHE A 307 18.75 28.40 20.38
CA PHE A 307 20.14 28.00 20.53
C PHE A 307 21.10 28.92 19.77
N ASN A 308 22.23 29.28 20.40
CA ASN A 308 23.39 29.75 19.64
C ASN A 308 24.18 28.53 19.12
N GLU A 309 24.87 28.69 17.98
CA GLU A 309 25.66 27.63 17.31
C GLU A 309 26.75 26.98 18.21
N ASN A 310 27.06 27.57 19.37
CA ASN A 310 28.04 27.07 20.34
C ASN A 310 27.43 26.28 21.51
N ASP A 311 26.11 26.31 21.68
CA ASP A 311 25.38 25.78 22.86
C ASP A 311 24.59 24.49 22.53
N VAL A 312 24.89 23.86 21.39
CA VAL A 312 24.27 22.59 20.96
C VAL A 312 25.37 21.60 20.63
N HIS A 313 25.33 20.46 21.31
CA HIS A 313 26.20 19.33 21.03
C HIS A 313 25.37 18.23 20.38
N PHE A 314 25.83 17.72 19.23
CA PHE A 314 25.22 16.55 18.60
C PHE A 314 25.93 15.31 19.13
N GLY A 315 25.16 14.32 19.57
CA GLY A 315 25.66 13.14 20.30
C GLY A 315 26.70 12.31 19.55
N GLN A 316 27.30 11.33 20.24
CA GLN A 316 28.36 10.50 19.65
C GLN A 316 27.87 9.71 18.42
N GLY A 317 28.59 9.84 17.29
CA GLY A 317 28.32 9.08 16.06
C GLY A 317 28.16 9.93 14.80
N LEU A 318 27.98 11.24 14.94
CA LEU A 318 27.90 12.18 13.81
C LEU A 318 29.21 12.96 13.63
N THR A 319 29.61 13.15 12.38
CA THR A 319 30.70 14.06 12.03
C THR A 319 30.28 15.52 12.26
N ALA A 320 31.25 16.42 12.39
CA ALA A 320 30.99 17.85 12.49
C ALA A 320 30.24 18.43 11.27
N ALA A 321 30.36 17.79 10.10
CA ALA A 321 29.64 18.19 8.90
C ALA A 321 28.16 17.78 8.95
N GLU A 322 27.86 16.54 9.35
CA GLU A 322 26.48 16.04 9.51
C GLU A 322 25.74 16.80 10.62
N SER A 323 26.43 17.06 11.72
CA SER A 323 25.92 17.87 12.84
C SER A 323 25.53 19.28 12.39
N LYS A 324 26.37 19.90 11.55
CA LYS A 324 26.09 21.23 10.99
C LYS A 324 24.91 21.22 10.01
N GLU A 325 24.77 20.15 9.22
CA GLU A 325 23.66 20.01 8.28
C GLU A 325 22.32 19.84 9.01
N ILE A 326 22.27 19.01 10.05
CA ILE A 326 21.08 18.83 10.90
C ILE A 326 20.70 20.14 11.59
N PHE A 327 21.69 20.85 12.15
CA PHE A 327 21.47 22.17 12.76
C PHE A 327 20.88 23.16 11.75
N GLU A 328 21.50 23.32 10.58
CA GLU A 328 21.02 24.25 9.54
C GLU A 328 19.61 23.90 9.04
N ARG A 329 19.29 22.60 8.97
CA ARG A 329 18.00 22.07 8.53
C ARG A 329 16.88 22.38 9.54
N TYR A 330 17.15 22.28 10.84
CA TYR A 330 16.11 22.35 11.88
C TYR A 330 16.17 23.58 12.78
N LYS A 331 17.14 24.50 12.62
CA LYS A 331 17.24 25.74 13.43
C LYS A 331 16.04 26.69 13.37
N LYS A 332 15.08 26.45 12.45
CA LYS A 332 13.83 27.21 12.34
C LYS A 332 12.58 26.39 12.70
N SER A 333 12.76 25.13 13.08
CA SER A 333 11.69 24.21 13.45
C SER A 333 11.34 24.37 14.92
N PHE A 334 10.08 24.13 15.25
CA PHE A 334 9.66 23.89 16.62
C PHE A 334 9.86 22.43 16.97
N TRP A 335 9.94 22.12 18.26
CA TRP A 335 10.13 20.77 18.75
C TRP A 335 8.86 20.33 19.48
N GLN A 336 8.19 19.31 18.95
CA GLN A 336 7.00 18.72 19.56
C GLN A 336 7.39 17.52 20.40
N VAL A 337 7.01 17.50 21.68
CA VAL A 337 7.20 16.35 22.56
C VAL A 337 6.41 15.16 22.01
N HIS A 338 7.04 13.99 21.92
CA HIS A 338 6.40 12.78 21.43
C HIS A 338 5.25 12.35 22.37
N PRO A 339 4.09 11.88 21.87
CA PRO A 339 2.91 11.54 22.70
C PRO A 339 3.16 10.48 23.79
N THR A 340 4.21 9.67 23.64
CA THR A 340 4.59 8.64 24.61
C THR A 340 5.40 9.19 25.78
N GLU A 341 5.86 10.43 25.72
CA GLU A 341 6.61 11.08 26.79
C GLU A 341 5.66 11.68 27.82
N ASN A 342 5.86 11.31 29.09
CA ASN A 342 5.05 11.80 30.20
C ASN A 342 5.84 12.83 31.02
N ILE A 343 6.20 13.93 30.38
CA ILE A 343 6.99 15.02 30.97
C ILE A 343 6.07 16.21 31.23
N ALA A 344 6.13 16.74 32.46
CA ALA A 344 5.39 17.94 32.79
C ALA A 344 5.94 19.14 32.00
N ALA A 345 5.07 19.92 31.36
CA ALA A 345 5.46 21.11 30.58
C ALA A 345 6.37 22.09 31.35
N GLU A 346 6.30 22.09 32.69
CA GLU A 346 7.04 23.03 33.53
C GLU A 346 8.50 22.61 33.73
N GLU A 347 8.81 21.33 33.56
CA GLU A 347 10.18 20.81 33.49
C GLU A 347 10.90 21.31 32.22
N LEU A 348 10.17 21.38 31.11
CA LEU A 348 10.68 21.88 29.83
C LEU A 348 10.83 23.41 29.79
N LYS A 349 10.12 24.14 30.66
CA LYS A 349 10.21 25.61 30.79
C LYS A 349 11.31 26.09 31.73
N LYS A 350 12.06 25.20 32.37
CA LYS A 350 13.24 25.57 33.15
C LYS A 350 14.28 26.23 32.23
N ASN A 351 15.06 27.18 32.77
CA ASN A 351 16.24 27.68 32.06
C ASN A 351 17.33 26.61 32.15
N TRP A 352 17.59 25.96 31.01
CA TRP A 352 18.67 24.99 30.82
C TRP A 352 19.93 25.70 30.31
N ASP A 353 21.09 25.19 30.68
CA ASP A 353 22.39 25.80 30.37
C ASP A 353 22.96 25.29 29.03
N ASP A 354 22.62 24.06 28.64
CA ASP A 354 23.15 23.37 27.46
C ASP A 354 22.14 22.32 26.95
N ALA A 355 22.29 21.85 25.71
CA ALA A 355 21.45 20.82 25.13
C ALA A 355 22.23 19.87 24.20
N GLU A 356 21.95 18.59 24.33
CA GLU A 356 22.43 17.54 23.44
C GLU A 356 21.28 17.01 22.58
N ILE A 357 21.48 16.92 21.27
CA ILE A 357 20.49 16.39 20.32
C ILE A 357 21.02 15.13 19.67
N THR A 358 20.23 14.07 19.70
CA THR A 358 20.51 12.79 19.02
C THR A 358 19.35 12.40 18.13
N ALA A 359 19.60 11.93 16.91
CA ALA A 359 18.53 11.57 15.98
C ALA A 359 17.88 10.23 16.38
N LEU A 360 16.56 10.21 16.54
CA LEU A 360 15.69 9.05 16.83
C LEU A 360 14.83 8.60 15.64
N SER A 361 14.82 9.32 14.51
CA SER A 361 14.50 8.85 13.16
C SER A 361 14.91 9.94 12.16
N ASN A 362 14.46 9.86 10.92
CA ASN A 362 14.50 11.00 10.00
C ASN A 362 13.58 12.16 10.45
N VAL A 363 12.67 11.92 11.40
CA VAL A 363 11.66 12.88 11.88
C VAL A 363 11.54 12.97 13.41
N ASP A 364 12.24 12.14 14.18
CA ASP A 364 12.22 12.15 15.66
C ASP A 364 13.64 12.29 16.21
N PHE A 365 13.79 12.89 17.39
CA PHE A 365 15.07 13.20 18.04
C PHE A 365 14.94 13.02 19.56
N SER A 366 16.03 12.65 20.22
CA SER A 366 16.18 12.74 21.67
C SER A 366 16.86 14.06 21.97
N LEU A 367 16.21 14.89 22.78
CA LEU A 367 16.75 16.14 23.27
C LEU A 367 17.08 15.98 24.75
N THR A 368 18.36 16.08 25.10
CA THR A 368 18.81 16.11 26.48
C THR A 368 19.13 17.54 26.87
N LEU A 369 18.29 18.14 27.72
CA LEU A 369 18.49 19.47 28.31
C LEU A 369 19.34 19.35 29.57
N ILE A 370 20.37 20.18 29.71
CA ILE A 370 21.41 20.06 30.75
C ILE A 370 21.52 21.34 31.57
N LYS A 371 21.55 21.20 32.90
CA LYS A 371 21.76 22.31 33.85
C LYS A 371 22.61 21.84 35.02
N GLY A 372 23.92 22.11 34.98
CA GLY A 372 24.87 21.54 35.94
C GLY A 372 24.90 20.01 35.89
N GLU A 373 24.48 19.33 36.97
CA GLU A 373 24.36 17.86 37.02
C GLU A 373 22.94 17.36 36.67
N GLU A 374 21.96 18.26 36.57
CA GLU A 374 20.58 17.92 36.20
C GLU A 374 20.49 17.71 34.68
N LYS A 375 19.89 16.59 34.27
CA LYS A 375 19.64 16.24 32.86
C LYS A 375 18.17 15.87 32.68
N LEU A 376 17.54 16.42 31.66
CA LEU A 376 16.19 16.08 31.24
C LEU A 376 16.23 15.60 29.79
N GLU A 377 16.00 14.32 29.59
CA GLU A 377 15.89 13.72 28.25
C GLU A 377 14.41 13.72 27.83
N VAL A 378 14.13 14.19 26.61
CA VAL A 378 12.79 14.25 26.03
C VAL A 378 12.83 13.89 24.55
N LYS A 379 11.93 13.01 24.12
CA LYS A 379 11.75 12.72 22.69
C LYS A 379 10.94 13.83 22.03
N VAL A 380 11.47 14.34 20.92
CA VAL A 380 10.89 15.46 20.18
C VAL A 380 10.95 15.25 18.67
N SER A 381 9.95 15.73 17.95
CA SER A 381 9.93 15.76 16.49
C SER A 381 10.00 17.23 16.02
N PRO A 382 10.79 17.58 15.00
CA PRO A 382 10.82 18.92 14.47
C PRO A 382 9.53 19.16 13.69
N VAL A 383 8.64 19.95 14.26
CA VAL A 383 7.39 20.36 13.65
C VAL A 383 7.48 21.80 13.19
N LEU A 384 6.76 22.10 12.12
CA LEU A 384 6.69 23.44 11.58
C LEU A 384 5.41 24.14 12.06
N SER A 385 5.48 25.45 12.26
CA SER A 385 4.28 26.28 12.39
C SER A 385 3.38 26.12 11.17
N ALA A 386 2.10 26.47 11.27
CA ALA A 386 1.18 26.36 10.13
C ALA A 386 1.69 27.10 8.88
N GLU A 387 2.32 28.27 9.05
CA GLU A 387 2.88 29.07 7.96
C GLU A 387 4.15 28.43 7.37
N GLN A 388 5.10 27.99 8.23
CA GLN A 388 6.32 27.31 7.77
C GLN A 388 6.04 25.92 7.17
N PHE A 389 5.02 25.22 7.69
CA PHE A 389 4.60 23.91 7.17
C PHE A 389 4.09 24.03 5.75
N GLN A 390 3.31 25.08 5.43
CA GLN A 390 2.88 25.30 4.05
C GLN A 390 4.05 25.57 3.10
N VAL A 391 5.06 26.33 3.55
CA VAL A 391 6.27 26.59 2.77
C VAL A 391 7.09 25.31 2.57
N ALA A 392 7.37 24.57 3.65
CA ALA A 392 8.15 23.34 3.57
C ALA A 392 7.41 22.23 2.81
N MET A 393 6.08 22.16 2.89
CA MET A 393 5.29 21.24 2.06
C MET A 393 5.38 21.60 0.57
N ALA A 394 5.45 22.89 0.22
CA ALA A 394 5.68 23.29 -1.16
C ALA A 394 7.08 22.92 -1.64
N GLU A 395 8.11 23.09 -0.80
CA GLU A 395 9.49 22.65 -1.08
C GLU A 395 9.58 21.11 -1.18
N TYR A 396 8.96 20.38 -0.28
CA TYR A 396 8.86 18.92 -0.32
C TYR A 396 8.16 18.42 -1.58
N ASN A 397 7.02 19.01 -1.95
CA ASN A 397 6.32 18.63 -3.17
C ASN A 397 7.20 18.86 -4.40
N GLN A 398 8.03 19.90 -4.40
CA GLN A 398 9.00 20.16 -5.47
C GLN A 398 10.14 19.13 -5.46
N LEU A 399 10.71 18.82 -4.30
CA LEU A 399 11.75 17.79 -4.15
C LEU A 399 11.22 16.40 -4.55
N MET A 400 9.98 16.09 -4.20
CA MET A 400 9.30 14.86 -4.64
C MET A 400 9.10 14.84 -6.15
N ALA A 401 8.68 15.95 -6.76
CA ALA A 401 8.55 16.03 -8.20
C ALA A 401 9.90 15.88 -8.93
N ASP A 402 11.00 16.27 -8.31
CA ASP A 402 12.35 16.08 -8.86
C ASP A 402 12.85 14.64 -8.62
N TYR A 403 12.59 14.06 -7.45
CA TYR A 403 12.79 12.63 -7.15
C TYR A 403 12.04 11.74 -8.16
N ASP A 404 10.77 12.01 -8.44
CA ASP A 404 9.95 11.25 -9.39
C ASP A 404 10.55 11.29 -10.80
N LYS A 405 11.10 12.44 -11.22
CA LYS A 405 11.80 12.56 -12.51
C LYS A 405 13.11 11.77 -12.52
N GLU A 406 13.86 11.75 -11.42
CA GLU A 406 15.09 10.99 -11.31
C GLU A 406 14.82 9.47 -11.36
N ILE A 407 13.76 9.03 -10.69
CA ILE A 407 13.26 7.65 -10.79
C ILE A 407 12.84 7.34 -12.23
N GLU A 408 12.03 8.17 -12.87
CA GLU A 408 11.58 7.97 -14.25
C GLU A 408 12.77 7.94 -15.24
N ALA A 409 13.76 8.82 -15.05
CA ALA A 409 14.96 8.84 -15.87
C ALA A 409 15.80 7.57 -15.69
N ARG A 410 15.96 7.10 -14.45
CA ARG A 410 16.62 5.84 -14.13
C ARG A 410 15.92 4.66 -14.80
N GLU A 411 14.60 4.57 -14.67
CA GLU A 411 13.81 3.50 -15.29
C GLU A 411 13.96 3.49 -16.81
N LYS A 412 13.92 4.65 -17.46
CA LYS A 412 14.13 4.77 -18.91
C LYS A 412 15.52 4.30 -19.36
N LEU A 413 16.56 4.54 -18.55
CA LEU A 413 17.92 4.06 -18.83
C LEU A 413 18.05 2.56 -18.62
N MET A 414 17.45 2.02 -17.55
CA MET A 414 17.56 0.61 -17.20
C MET A 414 16.70 -0.31 -18.05
N ALA A 415 15.51 0.12 -18.47
CA ALA A 415 14.55 -0.69 -19.23
C ALA A 415 15.15 -1.42 -20.46
N PRO A 416 15.89 -0.77 -21.38
CA PRO A 416 16.49 -1.47 -22.52
C PRO A 416 17.57 -2.47 -22.11
N GLU A 417 18.31 -2.21 -21.04
CA GLU A 417 19.38 -3.09 -20.56
C GLU A 417 18.81 -4.33 -19.86
N ILE A 418 17.76 -4.15 -19.04
CA ILE A 418 16.96 -5.26 -18.48
C ILE A 418 16.38 -6.12 -19.60
N ALA A 419 15.78 -5.50 -20.62
CA ALA A 419 15.23 -6.21 -21.76
C ALA A 419 16.29 -7.02 -22.53
N ALA A 420 17.49 -6.46 -22.70
CA ALA A 420 18.61 -7.15 -23.34
C ALA A 420 19.13 -8.33 -22.52
N VAL A 421 19.28 -8.16 -21.20
CA VAL A 421 19.65 -9.24 -20.27
C VAL A 421 18.62 -10.36 -20.35
N ASN A 422 17.35 -10.04 -20.20
CA ASN A 422 16.26 -11.01 -20.28
C ASN A 422 16.29 -11.76 -21.61
N LYS A 423 16.26 -11.05 -22.75
CA LYS A 423 16.29 -11.66 -24.08
C LYS A 423 17.47 -12.61 -24.28
N LYS A 424 18.66 -12.26 -23.74
CA LYS A 424 19.86 -13.11 -23.83
C LYS A 424 19.65 -14.44 -23.11
N PHE A 425 19.08 -14.41 -21.91
CA PHE A 425 18.93 -15.59 -21.06
C PHE A 425 17.68 -16.41 -21.42
N ASP A 426 16.60 -15.76 -21.86
CA ASP A 426 15.40 -16.39 -22.39
C ASP A 426 15.76 -17.30 -23.59
N ARG A 427 16.62 -16.81 -24.51
CA ARG A 427 17.18 -17.62 -25.60
C ARG A 427 17.98 -18.85 -25.11
N GLN A 428 18.71 -18.74 -24.00
CA GLN A 428 19.46 -19.87 -23.45
C GLN A 428 18.53 -20.92 -22.82
N ILE A 429 17.42 -20.47 -22.21
CA ILE A 429 16.38 -21.36 -21.67
C ILE A 429 15.68 -22.10 -22.82
N GLU A 430 15.33 -21.41 -23.90
CA GLU A 430 14.77 -22.04 -25.11
C GLU A 430 15.71 -23.13 -25.66
N GLU A 431 17.02 -22.83 -25.78
CA GLU A 431 18.04 -23.79 -26.22
C GLU A 431 18.17 -24.98 -25.26
N ALA A 432 18.09 -24.75 -23.94
CA ALA A 432 18.19 -25.79 -22.93
C ALA A 432 16.96 -26.71 -22.86
N THR A 433 15.79 -26.21 -23.28
CA THR A 433 14.51 -26.93 -23.19
C THR A 433 14.06 -27.57 -24.51
N ALA A 434 14.69 -27.22 -25.65
CA ALA A 434 14.32 -27.64 -27.00
C ALA A 434 14.20 -29.17 -27.24
N ASN A 435 14.82 -30.01 -26.42
CA ASN A 435 14.76 -31.48 -26.55
C ASN A 435 13.89 -32.17 -25.47
N SER A 436 13.23 -31.40 -24.61
CA SER A 436 12.33 -31.96 -23.61
C SER A 436 10.93 -32.12 -24.20
N ASN A 437 10.45 -33.37 -24.35
CA ASN A 437 9.05 -33.67 -24.69
C ASN A 437 8.16 -33.23 -23.52
N LEU A 438 7.90 -31.93 -23.40
CA LEU A 438 6.96 -31.35 -22.44
C LEU A 438 5.56 -31.46 -23.04
N ALA A 439 4.83 -32.49 -22.61
CA ALA A 439 3.43 -32.67 -22.97
C ALA A 439 2.62 -31.41 -22.61
N SER A 440 1.91 -30.90 -23.59
CA SER A 440 1.02 -29.75 -23.50
C SER A 440 -0.19 -30.13 -22.65
N GLY A 441 -0.54 -29.32 -21.64
CA GLY A 441 -1.92 -29.32 -21.12
C GLY A 441 -2.14 -29.07 -19.63
N ASN A 442 -1.14 -29.21 -18.75
CA ASN A 442 -1.40 -29.17 -17.30
C ASN A 442 -0.63 -28.07 -16.56
N VAL A 443 -1.31 -27.41 -15.61
CA VAL A 443 -0.71 -26.49 -14.63
C VAL A 443 0.08 -27.29 -13.61
N GLY A 444 1.35 -26.94 -13.41
CA GLY A 444 2.18 -27.42 -12.29
C GLY A 444 2.37 -26.32 -11.25
N TRP A 445 2.76 -26.69 -10.03
CA TRP A 445 3.24 -25.73 -9.03
C TRP A 445 4.76 -25.81 -8.98
N ALA A 446 5.45 -24.68 -8.98
CA ALA A 446 6.90 -24.64 -8.81
C ALA A 446 7.23 -24.12 -7.42
N LYS A 447 8.08 -24.85 -6.69
CA LYS A 447 8.72 -24.32 -5.49
C LYS A 447 9.79 -23.34 -5.91
N VAL A 448 9.67 -22.11 -5.43
CA VAL A 448 10.59 -21.03 -5.75
C VAL A 448 11.23 -20.47 -4.49
N VAL A 449 12.35 -19.81 -4.68
CA VAL A 449 12.98 -18.97 -3.67
C VAL A 449 13.13 -17.57 -4.23
N ASN A 450 12.38 -16.63 -3.66
CA ASN A 450 12.52 -15.20 -3.94
C ASN A 450 13.65 -14.65 -3.08
N ARG A 451 14.43 -13.73 -3.64
CA ARG A 451 15.64 -13.19 -2.96
C ARG A 451 15.65 -11.69 -3.06
N PHE A 452 15.53 -11.03 -1.93
CA PHE A 452 15.46 -9.57 -1.88
C PHE A 452 15.95 -9.05 -0.54
N ALA A 453 16.26 -7.75 -0.53
CA ALA A 453 16.73 -7.05 0.65
C ALA A 453 15.61 -6.18 1.22
N VAL A 454 15.41 -6.26 2.54
CA VAL A 454 14.44 -5.46 3.28
C VAL A 454 15.19 -4.35 4.01
N SER A 455 15.01 -3.11 3.55
CA SER A 455 15.68 -1.92 4.09
C SER A 455 14.88 -1.22 5.20
N GLU A 456 13.63 -1.61 5.41
CA GLU A 456 12.77 -1.09 6.48
C GLU A 456 11.71 -2.12 6.87
N PHE A 457 11.28 -2.07 8.14
CA PHE A 457 10.25 -2.97 8.66
C PHE A 457 8.88 -2.70 8.03
N GLY A 458 8.06 -3.73 7.93
CA GLY A 458 6.73 -3.66 7.33
C GLY A 458 6.42 -4.88 6.46
N ILE A 459 5.46 -4.70 5.53
CA ILE A 459 4.98 -5.74 4.63
C ILE A 459 5.65 -5.57 3.26
N TRP A 460 6.28 -6.64 2.80
CA TRP A 460 7.00 -6.75 1.54
C TRP A 460 6.40 -7.87 0.71
N ASN A 461 6.19 -7.63 -0.59
CA ASN A 461 5.56 -8.58 -1.50
C ASN A 461 6.40 -8.82 -2.76
N CYS A 462 6.48 -10.08 -3.18
CA CYS A 462 7.06 -10.50 -4.45
C CYS A 462 5.94 -10.60 -5.50
N ASP A 463 5.63 -9.53 -6.23
CA ASP A 463 4.49 -9.48 -7.15
C ASP A 463 4.85 -9.20 -8.59
N ARG A 464 3.96 -9.64 -9.49
CA ARG A 464 3.87 -9.09 -10.83
C ARG A 464 2.54 -8.34 -11.00
N PRO A 465 2.55 -7.07 -11.43
CA PRO A 465 1.32 -6.41 -11.81
C PRO A 465 0.82 -6.99 -13.14
N TYR A 466 -0.46 -7.34 -13.18
CA TYR A 466 -1.15 -7.71 -14.40
C TYR A 466 -2.42 -6.87 -14.55
N LYS A 467 -2.79 -6.59 -15.80
CA LYS A 467 -4.05 -5.93 -16.07
C LYS A 467 -5.12 -7.00 -15.92
N HIS A 468 -6.03 -6.81 -14.97
CA HIS A 468 -7.16 -7.74 -14.84
C HIS A 468 -7.93 -7.79 -16.16
N GLU A 469 -8.23 -8.99 -16.65
CA GLU A 469 -8.89 -9.22 -17.94
C GLU A 469 -10.28 -9.83 -17.74
N GLY A 470 -11.05 -9.91 -18.82
CA GLY A 470 -12.40 -10.49 -18.80
C GLY A 470 -13.53 -9.46 -18.76
N SER A 471 -14.75 -9.99 -18.68
CA SER A 471 -15.98 -9.23 -18.75
C SER A 471 -16.24 -8.38 -17.51
N ASN A 472 -16.85 -7.21 -17.75
CA ASN A 472 -17.40 -6.35 -16.71
C ASN A 472 -18.90 -6.62 -16.61
N VAL A 473 -19.36 -6.90 -15.40
CA VAL A 473 -20.76 -7.19 -15.09
C VAL A 473 -21.21 -6.20 -14.02
N LYS A 474 -22.29 -5.48 -14.29
CA LYS A 474 -23.05 -4.82 -13.21
C LYS A 474 -23.77 -5.93 -12.46
N ALA A 475 -23.59 -6.02 -11.16
CA ALA A 475 -24.10 -7.12 -10.38
C ALA A 475 -24.69 -6.71 -9.04
N ASP A 476 -25.70 -7.47 -8.63
CA ASP A 476 -26.25 -7.47 -7.28
C ASP A 476 -25.87 -8.79 -6.61
N PHE A 477 -25.59 -8.75 -5.32
CA PHE A 477 -25.25 -9.93 -4.53
C PHE A 477 -26.35 -10.18 -3.51
N VAL A 478 -27.03 -11.32 -3.60
CA VAL A 478 -28.09 -11.70 -2.67
C VAL A 478 -27.82 -13.08 -2.08
N ASP A 479 -28.43 -13.40 -0.95
CA ASP A 479 -28.46 -14.77 -0.44
C ASP A 479 -29.62 -15.60 -1.03
N ASN A 480 -29.75 -16.85 -0.59
CA ASN A 480 -30.83 -17.75 -0.99
C ASN A 480 -32.23 -17.23 -0.61
N GLU A 481 -32.35 -16.31 0.34
CA GLU A 481 -33.60 -15.66 0.78
C GLU A 481 -33.86 -14.33 0.04
N GLN A 482 -33.02 -13.97 -0.94
CA GLN A 482 -33.05 -12.71 -1.70
C GLN A 482 -32.70 -11.47 -0.86
N GLN A 483 -32.03 -11.64 0.29
CA GLN A 483 -31.49 -10.51 1.04
C GLN A 483 -30.23 -9.98 0.36
N LEU A 484 -30.21 -8.67 0.11
CA LEU A 484 -29.09 -7.98 -0.54
C LEU A 484 -27.90 -7.83 0.41
N PHE A 485 -26.71 -8.18 -0.08
CA PHE A 485 -25.43 -7.80 0.52
C PHE A 485 -25.06 -6.38 0.07
N ASP A 486 -25.61 -5.39 0.77
CA ASP A 486 -25.26 -3.98 0.58
C ASP A 486 -24.24 -3.53 1.63
N ASN A 487 -23.33 -2.64 1.25
CA ASN A 487 -22.27 -2.14 2.10
C ASN A 487 -21.30 -3.21 2.65
N HIS A 488 -20.99 -4.22 1.83
CA HIS A 488 -20.06 -5.30 2.18
C HIS A 488 -18.83 -5.29 1.27
N THR A 489 -17.74 -5.91 1.74
CA THR A 489 -16.60 -6.25 0.87
C THR A 489 -16.78 -7.67 0.34
N ALA A 490 -16.93 -7.80 -0.97
CA ALA A 490 -16.82 -9.08 -1.66
C ALA A 490 -15.37 -9.32 -2.09
N PHE A 491 -14.94 -10.57 -2.01
CA PHE A 491 -13.61 -11.02 -2.39
C PHE A 491 -13.72 -11.94 -3.59
N LEU A 492 -12.91 -11.71 -4.62
CA LEU A 492 -12.89 -12.50 -5.84
C LEU A 492 -11.47 -13.05 -6.04
N ALA A 493 -11.34 -14.36 -6.17
CA ALA A 493 -10.11 -15.04 -6.53
C ALA A 493 -10.26 -15.76 -7.88
N GLU A 494 -9.20 -15.77 -8.67
CA GLU A 494 -9.05 -16.63 -9.84
C GLU A 494 -8.19 -17.83 -9.39
N LYS A 495 -8.72 -19.06 -9.34
CA LYS A 495 -7.97 -20.19 -8.74
C LYS A 495 -6.63 -20.50 -9.40
N ASN A 496 -6.40 -20.02 -10.63
CA ASN A 496 -5.16 -20.18 -11.36
C ASN A 496 -4.13 -19.06 -11.13
N ARG A 497 -4.46 -18.05 -10.33
CA ARG A 497 -3.57 -16.94 -9.97
C ARG A 497 -3.54 -16.78 -8.46
N ASN A 498 -2.37 -16.44 -7.96
CA ASN A 498 -2.23 -16.15 -6.55
C ASN A 498 -2.60 -14.70 -6.24
N THR A 499 -3.90 -14.41 -6.20
CA THR A 499 -4.43 -13.05 -6.04
C THR A 499 -5.82 -13.05 -5.41
N VAL A 500 -6.18 -11.96 -4.73
CA VAL A 500 -7.53 -11.70 -4.26
C VAL A 500 -7.92 -10.26 -4.55
N MET A 501 -9.04 -10.08 -5.23
CA MET A 501 -9.61 -8.77 -5.56
C MET A 501 -10.68 -8.40 -4.53
N ARG A 502 -10.80 -7.10 -4.25
CA ARG A 502 -11.86 -6.56 -3.39
C ARG A 502 -12.87 -5.81 -4.23
N ILE A 503 -14.14 -6.08 -3.99
CA ILE A 503 -15.28 -5.48 -4.68
C ILE A 503 -16.18 -4.88 -3.61
N PHE A 504 -16.64 -3.65 -3.84
CA PHE A 504 -17.65 -3.05 -2.98
C PHE A 504 -19.01 -3.62 -3.37
N ALA A 505 -19.59 -4.48 -2.54
CA ALA A 505 -20.89 -5.08 -2.78
C ALA A 505 -22.01 -4.08 -2.44
N THR A 506 -22.83 -3.75 -3.44
CA THR A 506 -23.96 -2.82 -3.38
C THR A 506 -24.90 -3.09 -4.57
N ASP A 507 -25.98 -2.34 -4.72
CA ASP A 507 -27.07 -2.51 -5.72
C ASP A 507 -26.69 -2.11 -7.18
N ASP A 508 -25.40 -1.85 -7.42
CA ASP A 508 -24.84 -1.58 -8.73
C ASP A 508 -23.35 -1.97 -8.85
N ALA A 509 -22.93 -2.97 -8.07
CA ALA A 509 -21.54 -3.40 -8.02
C ALA A 509 -20.97 -3.68 -9.42
N LYS A 510 -19.75 -3.22 -9.71
CA LYS A 510 -19.04 -3.60 -10.94
C LYS A 510 -18.06 -4.72 -10.63
N VAL A 511 -18.38 -5.90 -11.16
CA VAL A 511 -17.57 -7.11 -11.04
C VAL A 511 -16.84 -7.32 -12.34
N ARG A 512 -15.51 -7.39 -12.28
CA ARG A 512 -14.69 -7.82 -13.41
C ARG A 512 -14.12 -9.18 -13.11
N PHE A 513 -14.31 -10.15 -14.00
CA PHE A 513 -13.77 -11.49 -13.83
C PHE A 513 -13.46 -12.13 -15.18
N ASN A 514 -12.52 -13.07 -15.16
CA ASN A 514 -12.08 -13.78 -16.35
C ASN A 514 -12.97 -15.01 -16.57
N GLU A 515 -13.83 -14.96 -17.58
CA GLU A 515 -14.71 -16.06 -18.01
C GLU A 515 -14.00 -17.41 -18.22
N LYS A 516 -12.70 -17.38 -18.52
CA LYS A 516 -11.91 -18.59 -18.80
C LYS A 516 -11.19 -19.15 -17.57
N SER A 517 -11.42 -18.55 -16.41
CA SER A 517 -10.80 -18.94 -15.14
C SER A 517 -11.84 -19.54 -14.20
N ASP A 518 -11.39 -20.40 -13.30
CA ASP A 518 -12.21 -20.86 -12.18
C ASP A 518 -12.30 -19.71 -11.17
N ASN A 519 -13.38 -18.93 -11.27
CA ASN A 519 -13.63 -17.78 -10.39
C ASN A 519 -14.30 -18.24 -9.10
N LEU A 520 -13.82 -17.75 -7.98
CA LEU A 520 -14.40 -17.98 -6.66
C LEU A 520 -14.68 -16.62 -6.03
N LEU A 521 -15.92 -16.39 -5.59
CA LEU A 521 -16.28 -15.15 -4.91
C LEU A 521 -16.92 -15.44 -3.57
N TRP A 522 -16.58 -14.65 -2.56
CA TRP A 522 -17.20 -14.77 -1.24
C TRP A 522 -17.37 -13.44 -0.53
N ILE A 523 -18.31 -13.41 0.41
CA ILE A 523 -18.54 -12.31 1.33
C ILE A 523 -18.49 -12.86 2.76
N VAL A 524 -17.83 -12.13 3.66
CA VAL A 524 -17.89 -12.39 5.10
C VAL A 524 -19.08 -11.63 5.67
N THR A 525 -20.00 -12.36 6.29
CA THR A 525 -21.19 -11.78 6.94
C THR A 525 -20.84 -11.19 8.31
N GLU A 526 -21.75 -10.40 8.88
CA GLU A 526 -21.61 -9.85 10.25
C GLU A 526 -21.41 -10.93 11.33
N ASN A 527 -21.88 -12.17 11.07
CA ASN A 527 -21.75 -13.30 11.98
C ASN A 527 -20.50 -14.16 11.71
N ASN A 528 -19.53 -13.67 10.93
CA ASN A 528 -18.33 -14.41 10.47
C ASN A 528 -18.65 -15.70 9.69
N GLN A 529 -19.84 -15.80 9.08
CA GLN A 529 -20.18 -16.84 8.11
C GLN A 529 -19.69 -16.43 6.73
N ILE A 530 -19.46 -17.42 5.86
CA ILE A 530 -19.10 -17.20 4.45
C ILE A 530 -20.35 -17.33 3.59
N ALA A 531 -20.67 -16.27 2.84
CA ALA A 531 -21.56 -16.36 1.70
C ALA A 531 -20.69 -16.65 0.46
N LEU A 532 -20.91 -17.79 -0.21
CA LEU A 532 -20.02 -18.32 -1.23
C LEU A 532 -20.70 -18.39 -2.61
N LEU A 533 -19.96 -17.97 -3.64
CA LEU A 533 -20.28 -18.17 -5.05
C LEU A 533 -19.18 -19.03 -5.67
N ARG A 534 -19.54 -20.21 -6.17
CA ARG A 534 -18.59 -21.22 -6.65
C ARG A 534 -18.33 -21.06 -8.16
N PRO A 535 -17.25 -21.64 -8.71
CA PRO A 535 -16.95 -21.55 -10.15
C PRO A 535 -18.14 -21.90 -11.06
N GLU A 536 -18.87 -22.95 -10.75
CA GLU A 536 -20.05 -23.40 -11.51
C GLU A 536 -21.22 -22.39 -11.50
N ASP A 537 -21.25 -21.45 -10.56
CA ASP A 537 -22.28 -20.41 -10.51
C ASP A 537 -22.00 -19.27 -11.50
N PHE A 538 -20.74 -19.06 -11.89
CA PHE A 538 -20.37 -18.08 -12.92
C PHE A 538 -20.84 -18.52 -14.32
N ASP A 539 -20.94 -19.84 -14.58
CA ASP A 539 -21.48 -20.37 -15.84
C ASP A 539 -22.94 -19.92 -16.10
N LYS A 540 -23.72 -19.73 -15.03
CA LYS A 540 -25.11 -19.25 -15.11
C LYS A 540 -25.17 -17.85 -15.70
N TRP A 541 -24.19 -17.00 -15.40
CA TRP A 541 -24.08 -15.68 -16.03
C TRP A 541 -23.71 -15.82 -17.51
N GLU A 542 -22.76 -16.68 -17.87
CA GLU A 542 -22.32 -16.85 -19.26
C GLU A 542 -23.44 -17.32 -20.20
N GLN A 543 -24.33 -18.17 -19.70
CA GLN A 543 -25.50 -18.63 -20.45
C GLN A 543 -26.55 -17.52 -20.66
N ASN A 544 -26.50 -16.47 -19.85
CA ASN A 544 -27.47 -15.38 -19.80
C ASN A 544 -26.80 -14.01 -19.98
N LYS A 545 -25.88 -13.84 -20.94
CA LYS A 545 -25.14 -12.58 -21.24
C LYS A 545 -26.01 -11.37 -21.70
N SER A 546 -27.29 -11.31 -21.32
CA SER A 546 -28.28 -10.33 -21.81
C SER A 546 -28.89 -9.32 -20.81
N PRO A 547 -28.63 -9.31 -19.49
CA PRO A 547 -29.23 -8.28 -18.65
C PRO A 547 -28.28 -7.10 -18.41
N GLU A 548 -28.87 -5.90 -18.23
CA GLU A 548 -28.17 -4.67 -17.82
C GLU A 548 -27.55 -4.78 -16.40
N SER A 549 -28.01 -5.74 -15.60
CA SER A 549 -27.49 -6.13 -14.27
C SER A 549 -27.71 -7.63 -14.05
N PHE A 550 -26.79 -8.33 -13.40
CA PHE A 550 -26.94 -9.75 -13.06
C PHE A 550 -26.94 -9.98 -11.55
N THR A 551 -27.91 -10.74 -11.05
CA THR A 551 -27.99 -11.07 -9.62
C THR A 551 -27.25 -12.38 -9.35
N PHE A 552 -26.14 -12.30 -8.62
CA PHE A 552 -25.45 -13.47 -8.07
C PHE A 552 -26.13 -13.87 -6.76
N VAL A 553 -26.49 -15.15 -6.66
CA VAL A 553 -27.05 -15.75 -5.43
C VAL A 553 -25.92 -16.48 -4.72
N LEU A 554 -25.56 -16.02 -3.52
CA LEU A 554 -24.52 -16.60 -2.68
C LEU A 554 -25.12 -17.60 -1.70
N ASP A 555 -24.43 -18.72 -1.55
CA ASP A 555 -24.76 -19.76 -0.58
C ASP A 555 -24.16 -19.41 0.79
N VAL A 556 -24.99 -18.97 1.73
CA VAL A 556 -24.57 -18.64 3.10
C VAL A 556 -24.36 -19.92 3.89
N LEU A 557 -23.12 -20.19 4.27
CA LEU A 557 -22.76 -21.37 5.03
C LEU A 557 -23.18 -21.21 6.50
N ASN A 558 -23.89 -22.21 7.02
CA ASN A 558 -24.54 -22.14 8.33
C ASN A 558 -23.58 -21.88 9.51
N ASP A 559 -22.35 -22.42 9.45
CA ASP A 559 -21.40 -22.31 10.55
C ASP A 559 -20.42 -21.16 10.34
N PRO A 560 -20.21 -20.28 11.35
CA PRO A 560 -19.12 -19.31 11.32
C PRO A 560 -17.78 -19.99 11.12
N VAL A 561 -16.86 -19.32 10.42
CA VAL A 561 -15.52 -19.86 10.18
C VAL A 561 -14.73 -19.81 11.49
N ALA A 562 -14.49 -20.99 12.06
CA ALA A 562 -13.81 -21.13 13.34
C ALA A 562 -12.27 -21.28 13.22
N SER A 563 -11.75 -21.61 12.03
CA SER A 563 -10.32 -21.80 11.79
C SER A 563 -9.93 -21.53 10.33
N GLU A 564 -8.64 -21.24 10.11
CA GLU A 564 -8.05 -21.12 8.77
C GLU A 564 -8.20 -22.43 7.96
N GLU A 565 -7.97 -23.59 8.58
CA GLU A 565 -8.14 -24.91 7.94
C GLU A 565 -9.56 -25.06 7.37
N LYS A 566 -10.58 -24.69 8.16
CA LYS A 566 -11.97 -24.76 7.73
C LYS A 566 -12.26 -23.78 6.58
N LEU A 567 -11.62 -22.61 6.58
CA LEU A 567 -11.75 -21.65 5.50
C LEU A 567 -11.15 -22.20 4.20
N ARG A 568 -9.95 -22.78 4.26
CA ARG A 568 -9.28 -23.38 3.10
C ARG A 568 -10.11 -24.51 2.50
N ASP A 569 -10.71 -25.36 3.35
CA ASP A 569 -11.66 -26.39 2.93
C ASP A 569 -12.89 -25.80 2.20
N ILE A 570 -13.48 -24.73 2.76
CA ILE A 570 -14.64 -24.04 2.19
C ILE A 570 -14.32 -23.46 0.81
N LEU A 571 -13.15 -22.82 0.68
CA LEU A 571 -12.70 -22.19 -0.56
C LEU A 571 -12.11 -23.21 -1.55
N GLN A 572 -11.98 -24.48 -1.14
CA GLN A 572 -11.38 -25.56 -1.92
C GLN A 572 -9.98 -25.19 -2.42
N PHE A 573 -9.14 -24.72 -1.50
CA PHE A 573 -7.76 -24.32 -1.77
C PHE A 573 -6.76 -25.27 -1.12
#